data_AF-A0A7C4BQ70-F1
#
_entry.id   AF-A0A7C4BQ70-F1
#
_cell.length_a   1.000
_cell.length_b   1.000
_cell.length_c   1.000
_cell.angle_alpha   90.00
_cell.angle_beta   90.00
_cell.angle_gamma   90.00
#
_symmetry.space_group_name_H-M   'P 1'
#
loop_
_entity.id
_entity.type
_entity.pdbx_description
1 polymer ?
#
loop_
_entity_poly.entity_id
_entity_poly.type
_entity_poly.pdbx_seq_one_letter_code
_entity_poly.pdbx_strand_id
1 'polypeptide(L)'
;FAFWSCVLSGACGHTYGANGIWQVNTKEKPYGPSPHGMSWGNATWEDAYKLPGSEQIGIGKALLMRYSWWDFEPHPDWVEGHATKENVRAPFCAGIPENVRIIYIPGFSGALVKNIEPNITYRAFYMDPQSGDETNLGEIKPDSEGKWRSPNPPIFQDHILVLEKI
;
A
#
# COMPACT_ATOMS: atom_id res chain seq x y z
N PHE A 1 1.93 4.56 3.45
CA PHE A 1 0.62 5.25 3.40
C PHE A 1 0.28 5.86 2.04
N ALA A 2 0.77 7.06 1.70
CA ALA A 2 0.23 7.87 0.58
C ALA A 2 0.22 7.14 -0.77
N PHE A 3 1.30 6.42 -1.09
CA PHE A 3 1.40 5.58 -2.28
C PHE A 3 0.22 4.60 -2.39
N TRP A 4 0.08 3.73 -1.39
CA TRP A 4 -0.96 2.70 -1.38
C TRP A 4 -2.37 3.27 -1.33
N SER A 5 -2.62 4.28 -0.49
CA SER A 5 -3.94 4.90 -0.42
C SER A 5 -4.35 5.53 -1.75
N CYS A 6 -3.42 6.19 -2.47
CA CYS A 6 -3.73 6.80 -3.77
C CYS A 6 -3.95 5.74 -4.86
N VAL A 7 -3.02 4.78 -5.00
CA VAL A 7 -3.09 3.76 -6.05
C VAL A 7 -4.35 2.89 -5.89
N LEU A 8 -4.63 2.41 -4.67
CA LEU A 8 -5.83 1.60 -4.41
C LEU A 8 -7.13 2.43 -4.39
N SER A 9 -7.03 3.76 -4.49
CA SER A 9 -8.19 4.64 -4.72
C SER A 9 -8.33 5.06 -6.20
N GLY A 10 -7.56 4.44 -7.12
CA GLY A 10 -7.68 4.65 -8.56
C GLY A 10 -6.72 5.68 -9.17
N ALA A 11 -5.67 6.09 -8.44
CA ALA A 11 -4.61 6.89 -9.06
C ALA A 11 -3.82 6.06 -10.07
N CYS A 12 -3.53 6.63 -11.25
CA CYS A 12 -2.76 5.98 -12.31
C CYS A 12 -1.24 5.89 -12.03
N GLY A 13 -0.82 6.26 -10.82
CA GLY A 13 0.58 6.28 -10.41
C GLY A 13 0.79 7.10 -9.14
N HIS A 14 2.05 7.31 -8.79
CA HIS A 14 2.44 8.09 -7.63
C HIS A 14 3.80 8.74 -7.87
N THR A 15 3.97 9.96 -7.38
CA THR A 15 5.26 10.66 -7.40
C THR A 15 5.81 10.73 -5.98
N TYR A 16 7.01 10.21 -5.79
CA TYR A 16 7.73 10.30 -4.53
C TYR A 16 8.46 11.63 -4.42
N GLY A 17 8.54 12.18 -3.20
CA GLY A 17 9.35 13.34 -2.88
C GLY A 17 9.91 13.23 -1.46
N ALA A 18 11.11 13.77 -1.26
CA ALA A 18 11.74 13.90 0.04
C ALA A 18 12.26 15.32 0.23
N ASN A 19 12.10 15.83 1.45
CA ASN A 19 12.71 17.10 1.85
C ASN A 19 14.24 16.98 1.75
N GLY A 20 14.91 17.98 1.18
CA GLY A 20 16.33 17.94 0.81
C GLY A 20 16.58 17.64 -0.67
N ILE A 21 15.90 16.65 -1.26
CA ILE A 21 16.03 16.34 -2.70
C ILE A 21 15.36 17.41 -3.55
N TRP A 22 14.12 17.80 -3.20
CA TRP A 22 13.32 18.77 -3.98
C TRP A 22 14.05 20.10 -4.23
N GLN A 23 14.82 20.57 -3.24
CA GLN A 23 15.54 21.83 -3.31
C GLN A 23 17.04 21.67 -3.60
N VAL A 24 17.53 20.43 -3.65
CA VAL A 24 18.96 20.09 -3.74
C VAL A 24 19.78 20.80 -2.64
N ASN A 25 19.28 20.75 -1.40
CA ASN A 25 19.91 21.42 -0.25
C ASN A 25 21.26 20.75 0.05
N THR A 26 22.34 21.52 0.13
CA THR A 26 23.66 21.00 0.55
C THR A 26 23.96 21.44 1.98
N LYS A 27 25.03 20.93 2.59
CA LYS A 27 25.47 21.40 3.91
C LYS A 27 25.88 22.88 3.87
N GLU A 28 26.50 23.31 2.79
CA GLU A 28 26.98 24.68 2.57
C GLU A 28 25.85 25.61 2.17
N LYS A 29 24.80 25.08 1.52
CA LYS A 29 23.61 25.80 1.08
C LYS A 29 22.36 25.07 1.55
N PRO A 30 22.00 25.17 2.85
CA PRO A 30 20.95 24.37 3.47
C PRO A 30 19.54 24.69 2.94
N TYR A 31 19.39 25.80 2.21
CA TYR A 31 18.12 26.28 1.66
C TYR A 31 18.31 26.67 0.19
N GLY A 32 18.01 25.74 -0.73
CA GLY A 32 17.86 26.02 -2.15
C GLY A 32 16.70 26.98 -2.44
N PRO A 33 16.52 27.45 -3.68
CA PRO A 33 15.48 28.42 -4.04
C PRO A 33 14.07 27.78 -3.94
N SER A 34 13.51 27.77 -2.74
CA SER A 34 12.09 27.46 -2.52
C SER A 34 11.24 28.52 -3.23
N PRO A 35 10.15 28.16 -3.93
CA PRO A 35 9.22 29.14 -4.51
C PRO A 35 8.70 30.18 -3.51
N HIS A 36 8.69 29.83 -2.22
CA HIS A 36 8.23 30.69 -1.13
C HIS A 36 9.37 31.23 -0.24
N GLY A 37 10.63 31.00 -0.60
CA GLY A 37 11.80 31.42 0.18
C GLY A 37 11.99 30.72 1.54
N MET A 38 11.13 29.75 1.86
CA MET A 38 11.08 29.04 3.15
C MET A 38 11.60 27.61 3.01
N SER A 39 12.16 27.07 4.09
CA SER A 39 12.61 25.67 4.17
C SER A 39 11.59 24.77 4.87
N TRP A 40 11.40 23.56 4.34
CA TRP A 40 10.56 22.52 4.94
C TRP A 40 11.33 21.65 5.96
N GLY A 41 12.63 21.92 6.15
CA GLY A 41 13.47 21.26 7.16
C GLY A 41 14.95 21.27 6.76
N ASN A 42 15.80 20.70 7.62
CA ASN A 42 17.26 20.83 7.49
C ASN A 42 17.94 19.64 6.81
N ALA A 43 17.17 18.70 6.24
CA ALA A 43 17.74 17.56 5.53
C ALA A 43 18.44 18.03 4.25
N THR A 44 19.68 17.58 4.08
CA THR A 44 20.45 17.79 2.85
C THR A 44 20.03 16.77 1.79
N TRP A 45 20.31 17.02 0.51
CA TRP A 45 20.05 16.05 -0.54
C TRP A 45 20.92 14.81 -0.35
N GLU A 46 22.16 14.98 0.14
CA GLU A 46 23.14 13.92 0.43
C GLU A 46 22.67 12.93 1.52
N ASP A 47 21.80 13.40 2.41
CA ASP A 47 21.13 12.57 3.41
C ASP A 47 19.80 12.05 2.87
N ALA A 48 19.02 12.92 2.23
CA ALA A 48 17.67 12.62 1.79
C ALA A 48 17.61 11.55 0.68
N TYR A 49 18.59 11.48 -0.23
CA TYR A 49 18.62 10.45 -1.28
C TYR A 49 18.76 9.02 -0.73
N LYS A 50 19.23 8.89 0.51
CA LYS A 50 19.40 7.60 1.21
C LYS A 50 18.18 7.22 2.04
N LEU A 51 17.15 8.08 2.12
CA LEU A 51 15.93 7.74 2.84
C LEU A 51 15.24 6.55 2.16
N PRO A 52 14.62 5.65 2.94
CA PRO A 52 14.07 4.40 2.42
C PRO A 52 12.84 4.60 1.53
N GLY A 53 12.23 5.79 1.53
CA GLY A 53 10.92 6.00 0.92
C GLY A 53 10.88 5.67 -0.58
N SER A 54 11.92 6.00 -1.35
CA SER A 54 11.97 5.67 -2.79
C SER A 54 12.06 4.16 -3.03
N GLU A 55 12.83 3.44 -2.22
CA GLU A 55 12.94 1.98 -2.25
C GLU A 55 11.60 1.32 -1.91
N GLN A 56 10.91 1.81 -0.88
CA GLN A 56 9.57 1.35 -0.49
C GLN A 56 8.53 1.56 -1.60
N ILE A 57 8.60 2.67 -2.35
CA ILE A 57 7.76 2.85 -3.56
C ILE A 57 8.14 1.83 -4.63
N GLY A 58 9.43 1.54 -4.80
CA GLY A 58 9.93 0.50 -5.70
C GLY A 58 9.37 -0.88 -5.38
N ILE A 59 9.34 -1.26 -4.09
CA ILE A 59 8.74 -2.51 -3.61
C ILE A 59 7.25 -2.58 -3.96
N GLY A 60 6.50 -1.51 -3.66
CA GLY A 60 5.07 -1.47 -3.98
C GLY A 60 4.78 -1.55 -5.48
N LYS A 61 5.59 -0.87 -6.30
CA LYS A 61 5.55 -1.01 -7.77
C LYS A 61 5.82 -2.46 -8.19
N ALA A 62 6.84 -3.11 -7.62
CA ALA A 62 7.19 -4.47 -7.98
C ALA A 62 6.05 -5.45 -7.69
N LEU A 63 5.29 -5.26 -6.60
CA LEU A 63 4.08 -6.05 -6.33
C LEU A 63 2.99 -5.82 -7.39
N LEU A 64 2.64 -4.55 -7.66
CA LEU A 64 1.59 -4.22 -8.63
C LEU A 64 1.91 -4.77 -10.02
N MET A 65 3.16 -4.69 -10.45
CA MET A 65 3.64 -5.17 -11.75
C MET A 65 3.58 -6.69 -11.92
N ARG A 66 3.27 -7.46 -10.87
CA ARG A 66 2.97 -8.91 -11.00
C ARG A 66 1.62 -9.16 -11.68
N TYR A 67 0.76 -8.16 -11.71
CA TYR A 67 -0.60 -8.24 -12.25
C TYR A 67 -0.78 -7.21 -13.37
N SER A 68 -1.88 -7.33 -14.11
CA SER A 68 -2.36 -6.29 -15.05
C SER A 68 -2.89 -5.09 -14.27
N TRP A 69 -2.04 -4.40 -13.50
CA TRP A 69 -2.46 -3.38 -12.54
C TRP A 69 -3.21 -2.21 -13.18
N TRP A 70 -3.05 -1.98 -14.48
CA TRP A 70 -3.81 -1.00 -15.25
C TRP A 70 -5.30 -1.33 -15.35
N ASP A 71 -5.71 -2.57 -15.06
CA ASP A 71 -7.10 -3.03 -15.00
C ASP A 71 -7.66 -3.01 -13.56
N PHE A 72 -6.92 -2.48 -12.58
CA PHE A 72 -7.40 -2.44 -11.19
C PHE A 72 -8.53 -1.42 -11.02
N GLU A 73 -9.57 -1.85 -10.30
CA GLU A 73 -10.65 -0.98 -9.86
C GLU A 73 -10.67 -0.87 -8.32
N PRO A 74 -10.99 0.30 -7.76
CA PRO A 74 -11.22 0.44 -6.32
C PRO A 74 -12.45 -0.37 -5.87
N HIS A 75 -12.28 -1.19 -4.84
CA HIS A 75 -13.33 -2.05 -4.28
C HIS A 75 -13.41 -1.90 -2.75
N PRO A 76 -13.80 -0.73 -2.22
CA PRO A 76 -13.96 -0.54 -0.77
C PRO A 76 -15.01 -1.48 -0.15
N ASP A 77 -15.95 -1.99 -0.95
CA ASP A 77 -16.97 -2.95 -0.53
C ASP A 77 -16.41 -4.36 -0.23
N TRP A 78 -15.22 -4.70 -0.75
CA TRP A 78 -14.55 -5.99 -0.50
C TRP A 78 -13.90 -6.10 0.89
N VAL A 79 -13.87 -5.02 1.68
CA VAL A 79 -13.32 -5.04 3.03
C VAL A 79 -14.24 -4.34 4.03
N GLU A 80 -14.42 -4.94 5.20
CA GLU A 80 -15.17 -4.33 6.28
C GLU A 80 -14.43 -3.14 6.89
N GLY A 81 -15.16 -2.06 7.19
CA GLY A 81 -14.59 -0.86 7.78
C GLY A 81 -13.52 -0.19 6.91
N HIS A 82 -13.72 -0.11 5.59
CA HIS A 82 -12.82 0.57 4.65
C HIS A 82 -12.65 2.06 4.93
N ALA A 83 -11.60 2.65 4.34
CA ALA A 83 -11.27 4.05 4.51
C ALA A 83 -12.38 5.00 4.04
N THR A 84 -12.74 5.95 4.89
CA THR A 84 -13.66 7.05 4.55
C THR A 84 -12.96 8.40 4.70
N LYS A 85 -13.65 9.49 4.37
CA LYS A 85 -13.13 10.85 4.61
C LYS A 85 -12.90 11.10 6.11
N GLU A 86 -13.74 10.51 6.95
CA GLU A 86 -13.71 10.62 8.41
C GLU A 86 -12.67 9.67 9.03
N ASN A 87 -12.39 8.53 8.37
CA ASN A 87 -11.40 7.57 8.82
C ASN A 87 -10.45 7.15 7.69
N VAL A 88 -9.48 8.01 7.39
CA VAL A 88 -8.45 7.74 6.36
C VAL A 88 -7.40 6.70 6.78
N ARG A 89 -7.46 6.19 8.03
CA ARG A 89 -6.55 5.17 8.56
C ARG A 89 -7.14 3.76 8.49
N ALA A 90 -8.37 3.62 8.00
CA ALA A 90 -8.97 2.33 7.70
C ALA A 90 -8.40 1.72 6.39
N PRO A 91 -8.70 0.45 6.08
CA PRO A 91 -8.13 -0.24 4.92
C PRO A 91 -8.58 0.34 3.57
N PHE A 92 -7.69 0.26 2.58
CA PHE A 92 -7.97 0.57 1.17
C PHE A 92 -7.90 -0.72 0.37
N CYS A 93 -8.83 -0.95 -0.55
CA CYS A 93 -8.87 -2.16 -1.35
C CYS A 93 -9.12 -1.84 -2.82
N ALA A 94 -8.33 -2.47 -3.69
CA ALA A 94 -8.54 -2.49 -5.13
C ALA A 94 -8.10 -3.84 -5.70
N GLY A 95 -8.50 -4.14 -6.92
CA GLY A 95 -8.10 -5.37 -7.57
C GLY A 95 -8.80 -5.59 -8.91
N ILE A 96 -8.70 -6.82 -9.39
CA ILE A 96 -9.35 -7.29 -10.61
C ILE A 96 -10.31 -8.41 -10.17
N PRO A 97 -11.63 -8.28 -10.38
CA PRO A 97 -12.61 -9.30 -10.03
C PRO A 97 -12.19 -10.70 -10.52
N GLU A 98 -12.44 -11.73 -9.71
CA GLU A 98 -12.10 -13.13 -10.01
C GLU A 98 -10.61 -13.41 -10.28
N ASN A 99 -9.70 -12.50 -9.92
CA ASN A 99 -8.27 -12.64 -10.20
C ASN A 99 -7.41 -12.24 -8.99
N VAL A 100 -7.46 -10.98 -8.56
CA VAL A 100 -6.60 -10.48 -7.47
C VAL A 100 -7.29 -9.40 -6.65
N ARG A 101 -7.06 -9.40 -5.34
CA ARG A 101 -7.43 -8.33 -4.41
C ARG A 101 -6.20 -7.89 -3.66
N ILE A 102 -5.93 -6.59 -3.65
CA ILE A 102 -4.87 -5.97 -2.84
C ILE A 102 -5.52 -5.05 -1.83
N ILE A 103 -5.19 -5.27 -0.55
CA ILE A 103 -5.73 -4.52 0.57
C ILE A 103 -4.56 -3.90 1.35
N TYR A 104 -4.47 -2.58 1.36
CA TYR A 104 -3.56 -1.87 2.24
C TYR A 104 -4.22 -1.60 3.59
N ILE A 105 -3.56 -2.03 4.67
CA ILE A 105 -4.04 -1.89 6.03
C ILE A 105 -3.06 -0.95 6.76
N PRO A 106 -3.43 0.32 7.03
CA PRO A 106 -2.58 1.30 7.72
C PRO A 106 -2.28 0.99 9.20
N GLY A 107 -2.49 -0.26 9.65
CA GLY A 107 -2.33 -0.74 11.01
C GLY A 107 -2.10 -2.25 11.03
N PHE A 108 -2.14 -2.83 12.24
CA PHE A 108 -1.60 -4.18 12.53
C PHE A 108 -2.67 -5.26 12.72
N SER A 109 -3.93 -4.99 12.36
CA SER A 109 -5.05 -5.93 12.56
C SER A 109 -5.37 -6.69 11.29
N GLY A 110 -5.79 -7.95 11.42
CA GLY A 110 -6.38 -8.69 10.32
C GLY A 110 -7.65 -8.00 9.78
N ALA A 111 -7.88 -8.11 8.48
CA ALA A 111 -9.04 -7.55 7.80
C ALA A 111 -10.16 -8.60 7.69
N LEU A 112 -11.42 -8.14 7.70
CA LEU A 112 -12.54 -8.96 7.26
C LEU A 112 -12.78 -8.67 5.77
N VAL A 113 -12.37 -9.60 4.93
CA VAL A 113 -12.62 -9.57 3.48
C VAL A 113 -14.04 -10.09 3.22
N LYS A 114 -14.75 -9.45 2.29
CA LYS A 114 -16.15 -9.71 1.96
C LYS A 114 -16.33 -9.97 0.47
N ASN A 115 -17.52 -10.45 0.10
CA ASN A 115 -17.92 -10.66 -1.30
C ASN A 115 -16.94 -11.57 -2.06
N ILE A 116 -16.30 -12.54 -1.40
CA ILE A 116 -15.40 -13.49 -2.05
C ILE A 116 -16.24 -14.44 -2.91
N GLU A 117 -15.82 -14.62 -4.17
CA GLU A 117 -16.57 -15.38 -5.14
C GLU A 117 -16.58 -16.87 -4.76
N PRO A 118 -17.76 -17.54 -4.71
CA PRO A 118 -17.88 -18.90 -4.19
C PRO A 118 -17.22 -19.97 -5.06
N ASN A 119 -16.94 -19.66 -6.33
CA ASN A 119 -16.39 -20.59 -7.32
C ASN A 119 -14.93 -20.31 -7.65
N ILE A 120 -14.28 -19.40 -6.92
CA ILE A 120 -12.88 -19.04 -7.14
C ILE A 120 -12.07 -19.42 -5.90
N THR A 121 -11.01 -20.20 -6.12
CA THR A 121 -10.05 -20.50 -5.08
C THR A 121 -8.97 -19.43 -5.07
N TYR A 122 -8.73 -18.83 -3.90
CA TYR A 122 -7.67 -17.86 -3.68
C TYR A 122 -6.64 -18.40 -2.69
N ARG A 123 -5.38 -18.06 -2.92
CA ARG A 123 -4.36 -18.06 -1.86
C ARG A 123 -4.15 -16.64 -1.35
N ALA A 124 -3.76 -16.51 -0.08
CA ALA A 124 -3.46 -15.22 0.52
C ALA A 124 -2.04 -15.16 1.07
N PHE A 125 -1.49 -13.95 1.12
CA PHE A 125 -0.25 -13.64 1.81
C PHE A 125 -0.26 -12.19 2.32
N TYR A 126 0.50 -11.94 3.38
CA TYR A 126 0.90 -10.59 3.75
C TYR A 126 2.21 -10.22 3.08
N MET A 127 2.35 -8.97 2.63
CA MET A 127 3.62 -8.35 2.28
C MET A 127 3.90 -7.19 3.24
N ASP A 128 5.13 -7.14 3.74
CA ASP A 128 5.68 -5.98 4.45
C ASP A 128 5.96 -4.85 3.43
N PRO A 129 5.32 -3.66 3.55
CA PRO A 129 5.53 -2.56 2.60
C PRO A 129 6.92 -1.90 2.71
N GLN A 130 7.69 -2.19 3.76
CA GLN A 130 9.01 -1.66 4.01
C GLN A 130 10.13 -2.55 3.44
N SER A 131 10.03 -3.88 3.62
CA SER A 131 11.05 -4.83 3.16
C SER A 131 10.64 -5.62 1.91
N GLY A 132 9.35 -5.74 1.63
CA GLY A 132 8.81 -6.61 0.58
C GLY A 132 8.72 -8.08 0.99
N ASP A 133 9.04 -8.42 2.24
CA ASP A 133 8.97 -9.79 2.74
C ASP A 133 7.52 -10.30 2.74
N GLU A 134 7.34 -11.55 2.32
CA GLU A 134 6.03 -12.18 2.21
C GLU A 134 5.82 -13.26 3.28
N THR A 135 4.67 -13.20 3.93
CA THR A 135 4.18 -14.23 4.84
C THR A 135 2.99 -14.93 4.21
N ASN A 136 3.20 -16.17 3.75
CA ASN A 136 2.17 -16.98 3.11
C ASN A 136 1.09 -17.41 4.13
N LEU A 137 -0.18 -17.21 3.80
CA LEU A 137 -1.34 -17.60 4.61
C LEU A 137 -2.05 -18.85 4.06
N GLY A 138 -1.63 -19.32 2.89
CA GLY A 138 -2.18 -20.49 2.21
C GLY A 138 -3.48 -20.19 1.46
N GLU A 139 -4.17 -21.27 1.08
CA GLU A 139 -5.51 -21.20 0.51
C GLU A 139 -6.51 -20.66 1.53
N ILE A 140 -7.31 -19.69 1.13
CA ILE A 140 -8.36 -19.14 1.99
C ILE A 140 -9.64 -19.95 1.88
N LYS A 141 -10.39 -20.01 2.98
CA LYS A 141 -11.70 -20.66 3.04
C LYS A 141 -12.72 -19.63 3.50
N PRO A 142 -13.42 -18.97 2.56
CA PRO A 142 -14.52 -18.08 2.91
C PRO A 142 -15.65 -18.87 3.59
N ASP A 143 -16.41 -18.20 4.45
CA ASP A 143 -17.63 -18.75 5.01
C ASP A 143 -18.77 -18.78 3.97
N SER A 144 -19.95 -19.26 4.37
CA SER A 144 -21.12 -19.35 3.50
C SER A 144 -21.66 -18.00 3.02
N GLU A 145 -21.21 -16.89 3.61
CA GLU A 145 -21.54 -15.53 3.20
C GLU A 145 -20.46 -14.89 2.31
N GLY A 146 -19.45 -15.66 1.90
CA GLY A 146 -18.32 -15.16 1.10
C GLY A 146 -17.42 -14.22 1.89
N LYS A 147 -17.31 -14.40 3.22
CA LYS A 147 -16.46 -13.60 4.09
C LYS A 147 -15.28 -14.42 4.60
N TRP A 148 -14.14 -13.76 4.78
CA TRP A 148 -12.96 -14.38 5.37
C TRP A 148 -12.23 -13.36 6.23
N ARG A 149 -11.92 -13.74 7.48
CA ARG A 149 -11.10 -12.92 8.37
C ARG A 149 -9.65 -13.38 8.27
N SER A 150 -8.78 -12.50 7.81
CA SER A 150 -7.35 -12.77 7.84
C SER A 150 -6.84 -12.80 9.29
N PRO A 151 -5.82 -13.63 9.59
CA PRO A 151 -5.18 -13.61 10.91
C PRO A 151 -4.48 -12.27 11.12
N ASN A 152 -4.18 -11.89 12.36
CA ASN A 152 -3.37 -10.70 12.58
C ASN A 152 -1.97 -10.88 11.95
N PRO A 153 -1.44 -9.84 11.28
CA PRO A 153 -0.08 -9.87 10.77
C PRO A 153 0.94 -10.02 11.92
N PRO A 154 2.12 -10.60 11.65
CA PRO A 154 3.10 -10.93 12.68
C PRO A 154 3.84 -9.71 13.26
N ILE A 155 3.76 -8.54 12.60
CA ILE A 155 4.52 -7.33 12.97
C ILE A 155 3.55 -6.17 13.21
N PHE A 156 3.81 -5.36 14.25
CA PHE A 156 3.01 -4.19 14.59
C PHE A 156 3.35 -2.99 13.70
N GLN A 157 2.85 -2.99 12.47
CA GLN A 157 3.04 -1.93 11.47
C GLN A 157 1.90 -1.97 10.42
N ASP A 158 2.00 -1.20 9.34
CA ASP A 158 1.12 -1.32 8.19
C ASP A 158 1.49 -2.51 7.30
N HIS A 159 0.50 -3.08 6.61
CA HIS A 159 0.63 -4.31 5.83
C HIS A 159 -0.12 -4.24 4.52
N ILE A 160 0.32 -5.04 3.55
CA ILE A 160 -0.42 -5.34 2.34
C ILE A 160 -0.92 -6.77 2.42
N LEU A 161 -2.23 -6.96 2.42
CA LEU A 161 -2.86 -8.28 2.26
C LEU A 161 -3.19 -8.49 0.79
N VAL A 162 -2.72 -9.59 0.22
CA VAL A 162 -3.02 -9.96 -1.16
C VAL A 162 -3.79 -11.27 -1.16
N LEU A 163 -4.88 -11.32 -1.92
CA LEU A 163 -5.57 -12.54 -2.30
C LEU A 163 -5.41 -12.69 -3.81
N GLU A 164 -4.84 -13.79 -4.27
CA GLU A 164 -4.65 -14.07 -5.69
C GLU A 164 -5.21 -15.44 -6.05
N LYS A 165 -5.87 -15.51 -7.21
CA LYS A 165 -6.47 -16.75 -7.72
C LYS A 165 -5.38 -17.79 -7.99
N ILE A 166 -5.71 -19.05 -7.72
CA ILE A 166 -4.86 -20.22 -8.03
C ILE A 166 -5.49 -21.12 -9.08
#